data_AF-A0A2H0N2U0-F1
#
_entry.id   AF-A0A2H0N2U0-F1
#
_cell.length_a   1.000
_cell.length_b   1.000
_cell.length_c   1.000
_cell.angle_alpha   90.00
_cell.angle_beta   90.00
_cell.angle_gamma   90.00
#
_symmetry.space_group_name_H-M   'P 1'
#
loop_
_entity.id
_entity.type
_entity.pdbx_description
1 polymer ?
#
loop_
_entity_poly.entity_id
_entity_poly.type
_entity_poly.pdbx_seq_one_letter_code
_entity_poly.pdbx_strand_id
1 'polypeptide(L)'
;MKKTLSQPALDVVKAYEALQFGDQHVCTPYFNNKRQKVRGALRVLVGKGTPSEIIEEAFLFSHREHIDLRQLSAEGLKTYLVDHNLGIDCSGLMYHVLDAEIRERTHKPLKSFLTFPNKSLFRKILATLRPAENTNVKTFADEKNSNDITLSEIQPGDIITFIGSKKVGNPDHILLIESVDDTILSYVHAYTFPSDGTYGHGVKRGNIEITDAKMQIKDQRWDDAEMCSVVRDAKEMNVKRLYSMSYVSKKNNTQ
;
A
#
# COMPACT_ATOMS: atom_id res chain seq x y z
N MET A 1 -0.45 -16.48 -19.71
CA MET A 1 0.16 -17.16 -18.53
C MET A 1 0.20 -16.16 -17.39
N LYS A 2 -0.60 -16.40 -16.35
CA LYS A 2 -0.69 -15.51 -15.20
C LYS A 2 0.65 -15.34 -14.50
N LYS A 3 1.11 -14.10 -14.38
CA LYS A 3 2.25 -13.71 -13.53
C LYS A 3 1.72 -13.10 -12.25
N THR A 4 2.36 -13.35 -11.12
CA THR A 4 1.98 -12.76 -9.83
C THR A 4 3.22 -12.38 -9.00
N LEU A 5 3.00 -11.65 -7.91
CA LEU A 5 3.99 -11.40 -6.87
C LEU A 5 4.49 -12.72 -6.27
N SER A 6 5.64 -12.67 -5.60
CA SER A 6 6.13 -13.82 -4.83
C SER A 6 5.18 -14.19 -3.69
N GLN A 7 5.20 -15.47 -3.28
CA GLN A 7 4.37 -15.94 -2.18
C GLN A 7 4.57 -15.12 -0.88
N PRO A 8 5.79 -14.77 -0.45
CA PRO A 8 5.99 -13.91 0.71
C PRO A 8 5.28 -12.55 0.61
N ALA A 9 5.25 -11.93 -0.57
CA ALA A 9 4.54 -10.67 -0.76
C ALA A 9 3.02 -10.85 -0.72
N LEU A 10 2.50 -11.92 -1.32
CA LEU A 10 1.08 -12.29 -1.25
C LEU A 10 0.64 -12.59 0.19
N ASP A 11 1.50 -13.23 0.98
CA ASP A 11 1.24 -13.50 2.40
C ASP A 11 1.14 -12.21 3.22
N VAL A 12 1.95 -11.19 2.91
CA VAL A 12 1.83 -9.87 3.54
C VAL A 12 0.49 -9.22 3.20
N VAL A 13 0.06 -9.27 1.93
CA VAL A 13 -1.27 -8.76 1.53
C VAL A 13 -2.37 -9.47 2.32
N LYS A 14 -2.35 -10.81 2.33
CA LYS A 14 -3.34 -11.63 3.03
C LYS A 14 -3.39 -11.32 4.53
N ALA A 15 -2.23 -11.11 5.16
CA ALA A 15 -2.15 -10.75 6.57
C ALA A 15 -2.83 -9.40 6.88
N TYR A 16 -2.78 -8.43 5.97
CA TYR A 16 -3.53 -7.18 6.12
C TYR A 16 -5.03 -7.34 5.83
N GLU A 17 -5.43 -8.24 4.93
CA GLU A 17 -6.84 -8.49 4.62
C GLU A 17 -7.58 -9.25 5.73
N ALA A 18 -6.83 -9.96 6.58
CA ALA A 18 -7.39 -10.78 7.65
C ALA A 18 -6.49 -10.74 8.91
N LEU A 19 -6.50 -9.61 9.62
CA LEU A 19 -5.87 -9.52 10.94
C LEU A 19 -6.57 -10.48 11.90
N GLN A 20 -5.78 -11.31 12.59
CA GLN A 20 -6.29 -12.37 13.45
C GLN A 20 -6.31 -11.94 14.92
N PHE A 21 -7.49 -11.99 15.56
CA PHE A 21 -7.72 -11.73 16.97
C PHE A 21 -8.39 -12.95 17.61
N GLY A 22 -7.57 -13.93 18.02
CA GLY A 22 -8.09 -15.26 18.41
C GLY A 22 -8.65 -16.00 17.20
N ASP A 23 -9.93 -16.35 17.24
CA ASP A 23 -10.64 -17.03 16.14
C ASP A 23 -11.25 -16.04 15.12
N GLN A 24 -11.33 -14.76 15.47
CA GLN A 24 -11.91 -13.73 14.63
C GLN A 24 -10.88 -13.14 13.66
N HIS A 25 -11.35 -12.79 12.46
CA HIS A 25 -10.54 -12.13 11.44
C HIS A 25 -11.20 -10.82 11.01
N VAL A 26 -10.41 -9.76 10.85
CA VAL A 26 -10.89 -8.45 10.41
C VAL A 26 -9.95 -7.85 9.39
N CYS A 27 -10.49 -7.26 8.32
CA CYS A 27 -9.68 -6.52 7.35
C CYS A 27 -9.11 -5.26 8.01
N THR A 28 -7.81 -5.00 7.79
CA THR A 28 -7.13 -3.82 8.32
C THR A 28 -7.83 -2.55 7.83
N PRO A 29 -8.26 -1.63 8.71
CA PRO A 29 -8.84 -0.37 8.28
C PRO A 29 -7.77 0.55 7.66
N TYR A 30 -8.21 1.39 6.73
CA TYR A 30 -7.37 2.47 6.22
C TYR A 30 -7.18 3.52 7.30
N PHE A 31 -5.94 3.93 7.53
CA PHE A 31 -5.61 5.02 8.44
C PHE A 31 -4.46 5.87 7.87
N ASN A 32 -4.73 7.15 7.64
CA ASN A 32 -3.74 8.09 7.11
C ASN A 32 -3.47 9.23 8.09
N ASN A 33 -2.25 9.27 8.63
CA ASN A 33 -1.88 10.22 9.65
C ASN A 33 -1.40 11.60 9.13
N LYS A 34 -1.72 11.99 7.88
CA LYS A 34 -1.37 13.32 7.36
C LYS A 34 -1.92 14.48 8.20
N ARG A 35 -2.96 14.25 9.01
CA ARG A 35 -3.63 15.28 9.82
C ARG A 35 -3.14 15.37 11.27
N GLN A 36 -2.67 14.29 11.89
CA GLN A 36 -2.15 14.39 13.26
C GLN A 36 -0.66 14.73 13.20
N LYS A 37 -0.30 15.90 13.73
CA LYS A 37 1.08 16.43 13.71
C LYS A 37 2.00 15.73 14.73
N VAL A 38 1.81 14.43 14.96
CA VAL A 38 2.56 13.69 15.98
C VAL A 38 3.93 13.30 15.41
N ARG A 39 4.99 13.91 15.93
CA ARG A 39 6.37 13.59 15.55
C ARG A 39 6.88 12.44 16.40
N GLY A 40 7.51 11.44 15.77
CA GLY A 40 8.15 10.34 16.47
C GLY A 40 7.24 9.23 16.99
N ALA A 41 5.92 9.31 16.73
CA ALA A 41 4.94 8.27 17.09
C ALA A 41 5.34 6.88 16.58
N LEU A 42 4.85 5.83 17.24
CA LEU A 42 5.02 4.44 16.80
C LEU A 42 4.46 4.25 15.37
N ARG A 43 5.03 3.29 14.64
CA ARG A 43 4.66 3.00 13.24
C ARG A 43 3.17 2.76 13.05
N VAL A 44 2.60 1.96 13.94
CA VAL A 44 1.17 1.65 14.00
C VAL A 44 0.32 2.92 14.13
N LEU A 45 0.72 3.85 14.99
CA LEU A 45 0.02 5.13 15.24
C LEU A 45 0.19 6.16 14.11
N VAL A 46 0.92 5.82 13.04
CA VAL A 46 1.05 6.67 11.85
C VAL A 46 0.61 5.96 10.56
N GLY A 47 -0.06 4.81 10.67
CA GLY A 47 -0.55 4.05 9.53
C GLY A 47 0.56 3.31 8.78
N LYS A 48 1.64 2.92 9.47
CA LYS A 48 2.85 2.29 8.89
C LYS A 48 3.25 1.00 9.60
N GLY A 49 2.41 0.51 10.51
CA GLY A 49 2.66 -0.73 11.26
C GLY A 49 2.55 -1.97 10.37
N THR A 50 3.27 -3.04 10.72
CA THR A 50 3.01 -4.41 10.20
C THR A 50 1.67 -4.94 10.74
N PRO A 51 1.11 -6.03 10.17
CA PRO A 51 -0.07 -6.69 10.75
C PRO A 51 0.13 -7.08 12.22
N SER A 52 1.30 -7.62 12.57
CA SER A 52 1.63 -7.98 13.96
C SER A 52 1.69 -6.75 14.88
N GLU A 53 2.36 -5.67 14.46
CA GLU A 53 2.44 -4.41 15.24
C GLU A 53 1.04 -3.81 15.46
N ILE A 54 0.13 -3.92 14.47
CA ILE A 54 -1.26 -3.46 14.61
C ILE A 54 -2.03 -4.29 15.65
N ILE A 55 -1.90 -5.62 15.59
CA ILE A 55 -2.57 -6.55 16.52
C ILE A 55 -2.04 -6.36 17.95
N GLU A 56 -0.71 -6.28 18.11
CA GLU A 56 -0.06 -6.08 19.41
C GLU A 56 -0.50 -4.77 20.07
N GLU A 57 -0.52 -3.65 19.32
CA GLU A 57 -0.96 -2.36 19.85
C GLU A 57 -2.45 -2.36 20.21
N ALA A 58 -3.29 -3.02 19.40
CA ALA A 58 -4.71 -3.19 19.74
C ALA A 58 -4.89 -3.94 21.05
N PHE A 59 -4.14 -5.02 21.27
CA PHE A 59 -4.17 -5.74 22.55
C PHE A 59 -3.70 -4.88 23.72
N LEU A 60 -2.65 -4.07 23.54
CA LEU A 60 -2.17 -3.14 24.59
C LEU A 60 -3.23 -2.11 24.97
N PHE A 61 -3.91 -1.49 23.99
CA PHE A 61 -5.01 -0.54 24.27
C PHE A 61 -6.18 -1.24 24.96
N SER A 62 -6.60 -2.40 24.45
CA SER A 62 -7.74 -3.12 25.00
C SER A 62 -7.50 -3.59 26.43
N HIS A 63 -6.26 -3.96 26.76
CA HIS A 63 -5.87 -4.34 28.12
C HIS A 63 -6.02 -3.17 29.10
N ARG A 64 -5.61 -1.96 28.69
CA ARG A 64 -5.79 -0.72 29.48
C ARG A 64 -7.26 -0.37 29.68
N GLU A 65 -8.10 -0.71 28.71
CA GLU A 65 -9.54 -0.43 28.71
C GLU A 65 -10.38 -1.58 29.30
N HIS A 66 -9.74 -2.67 29.73
CA HIS A 66 -10.40 -3.89 30.22
C HIS A 66 -11.38 -4.51 29.21
N ILE A 67 -11.05 -4.43 27.92
CA ILE A 67 -11.80 -5.04 26.81
C ILE A 67 -11.06 -6.31 26.36
N ASP A 68 -11.77 -7.43 26.21
CA ASP A 68 -11.21 -8.63 25.59
C ASP A 68 -11.55 -8.65 24.09
N LEU A 69 -10.58 -8.28 23.24
CA LEU A 69 -10.75 -8.27 21.78
C LEU A 69 -11.15 -9.63 21.22
N ARG A 70 -10.79 -10.75 21.87
CA ARG A 70 -11.11 -12.11 21.39
C ARG A 70 -12.60 -12.43 21.50
N GLN A 71 -13.35 -11.66 22.28
CA GLN A 71 -14.79 -11.81 22.47
C GLN A 71 -15.62 -10.87 21.58
N LEU A 72 -14.97 -9.93 20.88
CA LEU A 72 -15.65 -9.02 19.98
C LEU A 72 -15.99 -9.72 18.66
N SER A 73 -17.11 -9.35 18.05
CA SER A 73 -17.43 -9.74 16.68
C SER A 73 -16.44 -9.08 15.68
N ALA A 74 -16.39 -9.58 14.44
CA ALA A 74 -15.59 -8.95 13.39
C ALA A 74 -15.95 -7.46 13.19
N GLU A 75 -17.24 -7.09 13.30
CA GLU A 75 -17.69 -5.70 13.26
C GLU A 75 -17.21 -4.91 14.48
N GLY A 76 -17.33 -5.47 15.69
CA GLY A 76 -16.84 -4.83 16.91
C GLY A 76 -15.33 -4.61 16.89
N LEU A 77 -14.56 -5.58 16.39
CA LEU A 77 -13.12 -5.47 16.16
C LEU A 77 -12.81 -4.37 15.15
N LYS A 78 -13.55 -4.30 14.04
CA LYS A 78 -13.35 -3.26 13.02
C LYS A 78 -13.56 -1.87 13.61
N THR A 79 -14.67 -1.68 14.33
CA THR A 79 -14.99 -0.44 15.04
C THR A 79 -13.90 -0.08 16.04
N TYR A 80 -13.46 -1.05 16.85
CA TYR A 80 -12.39 -0.85 17.82
C TYR A 80 -11.10 -0.34 17.16
N LEU A 81 -10.66 -0.97 16.07
CA LEU A 81 -9.44 -0.56 15.37
C LEU A 81 -9.57 0.84 14.77
N VAL A 82 -10.73 1.17 14.18
CA VAL A 82 -10.98 2.50 13.60
C VAL A 82 -10.98 3.58 14.67
N ASP A 83 -11.71 3.38 15.78
CA ASP A 83 -11.82 4.36 16.86
C ASP A 83 -10.46 4.63 17.53
N HIS A 84 -9.57 3.62 17.54
CA HIS A 84 -8.20 3.74 18.06
C HIS A 84 -7.17 4.17 17.01
N ASN A 85 -7.58 4.51 15.79
CA ASN A 85 -6.69 4.89 14.69
C ASN A 85 -5.63 3.81 14.37
N LEU A 86 -5.97 2.54 14.56
CA LEU A 86 -5.10 1.39 14.30
C LEU A 86 -5.40 0.84 12.91
N GLY A 87 -4.54 1.17 11.94
CA GLY A 87 -4.75 0.78 10.56
C GLY A 87 -3.51 0.98 9.69
N ILE A 88 -3.71 0.94 8.38
CA ILE A 88 -2.64 1.07 7.40
C ILE A 88 -2.94 2.19 6.39
N ASP A 89 -1.94 3.00 6.10
CA ASP A 89 -1.96 3.97 5.00
C ASP A 89 -1.65 3.28 3.67
N CYS A 90 -2.14 3.82 2.56
CA CYS A 90 -1.89 3.32 1.20
C CYS A 90 -0.40 3.04 0.96
N SER A 91 0.46 4.02 1.23
CA SER A 91 1.91 3.87 1.05
C SER A 91 2.59 3.05 2.14
N GLY A 92 1.94 2.87 3.31
CA GLY A 92 2.38 1.92 4.32
C GLY A 92 2.23 0.48 3.84
N LEU A 93 1.05 0.15 3.31
CA LEU A 93 0.76 -1.14 2.68
C LEU A 93 1.77 -1.43 1.56
N MET A 94 1.96 -0.49 0.63
CA MET A 94 2.92 -0.67 -0.47
C MET A 94 4.33 -0.96 0.03
N TYR A 95 4.79 -0.26 1.06
CA TYR A 95 6.13 -0.45 1.61
C TYR A 95 6.35 -1.88 2.08
N HIS A 96 5.43 -2.44 2.86
CA HIS A 96 5.61 -3.77 3.43
C HIS A 96 5.50 -4.87 2.38
N VAL A 97 4.55 -4.76 1.45
CA VAL A 97 4.40 -5.74 0.36
C VAL A 97 5.61 -5.72 -0.57
N LEU A 98 6.06 -4.53 -0.98
CA LEU A 98 7.24 -4.40 -1.84
C LEU A 98 8.55 -4.76 -1.11
N ASP A 99 8.66 -4.54 0.20
CA ASP A 99 9.82 -5.01 0.99
C ASP A 99 9.91 -6.53 0.99
N ALA A 100 8.79 -7.24 1.18
CA ALA A 100 8.75 -8.69 1.07
C ALA A 100 9.14 -9.17 -0.34
N GLU A 101 8.57 -8.55 -1.38
CA GLU A 101 8.86 -8.88 -2.78
C GLU A 101 10.35 -8.69 -3.13
N ILE A 102 10.93 -7.57 -2.72
CA ILE A 102 12.33 -7.24 -3.00
C ILE A 102 13.28 -8.12 -2.20
N ARG A 103 12.94 -8.46 -0.95
CA ARG A 103 13.75 -9.39 -0.15
C ARG A 103 13.80 -10.77 -0.75
N GLU A 104 12.66 -11.28 -1.24
CA GLU A 104 12.63 -12.56 -1.93
C GLU A 104 13.54 -12.54 -3.16
N ARG A 105 13.47 -11.47 -3.95
CA ARG A 105 14.23 -11.38 -5.20
C ARG A 105 15.71 -11.02 -5.06
N THR A 106 16.08 -10.28 -4.01
CA THR A 106 17.42 -9.67 -3.90
C THR A 106 18.16 -9.99 -2.60
N HIS A 107 17.49 -10.60 -1.64
CA HIS A 107 17.95 -10.79 -0.25
C HIS A 107 18.32 -9.48 0.48
N LYS A 108 17.91 -8.34 -0.06
CA LYS A 108 18.12 -7.02 0.54
C LYS A 108 16.77 -6.37 0.84
N PRO A 109 16.69 -5.53 1.88
CA PRO A 109 15.46 -4.80 2.19
C PRO A 109 15.21 -3.67 1.17
N LEU A 110 13.94 -3.34 0.90
CA LEU A 110 13.53 -2.22 0.04
C LEU A 110 14.24 -0.91 0.43
N LYS A 111 14.45 -0.68 1.73
CA LYS A 111 15.15 0.52 2.23
C LYS A 111 16.55 0.72 1.63
N SER A 112 17.25 -0.34 1.20
CA SER A 112 18.57 -0.19 0.59
C SER A 112 18.54 0.36 -0.83
N PHE A 113 17.35 0.44 -1.43
CA PHE A 113 17.14 0.93 -2.79
C PHE A 113 16.38 2.26 -2.84
N LEU A 114 15.77 2.69 -1.73
CA LEU A 114 15.05 3.94 -1.66
C LEU A 114 15.97 5.12 -1.36
N THR A 115 15.83 6.16 -2.17
CA THR A 115 16.36 7.50 -1.93
C THR A 115 15.25 8.38 -1.36
N PHE A 116 15.57 9.15 -0.31
CA PHE A 116 14.65 10.13 0.26
C PHE A 116 15.06 11.54 -0.18
N PRO A 117 14.57 12.02 -1.33
CA PRO A 117 14.89 13.37 -1.83
C PRO A 117 14.40 14.44 -0.85
N ASN A 118 15.02 15.62 -0.89
CA ASN A 118 14.62 16.82 -0.13
C ASN A 118 14.78 16.75 1.40
N LYS A 119 15.70 15.92 1.89
CA LYS A 119 16.12 15.90 3.30
C LYS A 119 17.56 16.39 3.46
N SER A 120 17.81 17.22 4.47
CA SER A 120 19.18 17.58 4.89
C SER A 120 19.96 16.33 5.29
N LEU A 121 21.29 16.38 5.28
CA LEU A 121 22.16 15.22 5.49
C LEU A 121 21.78 14.38 6.74
N PHE A 122 21.56 15.06 7.87
CA PHE A 122 21.08 14.44 9.12
C PHE A 122 19.67 13.83 9.00
N ARG A 123 18.76 14.50 8.28
CA ARG A 123 17.40 13.98 8.05
C ARG A 123 17.39 12.78 7.09
N LYS A 124 18.39 12.62 6.23
CA LYS A 124 18.55 11.41 5.41
C LYS A 124 18.91 10.21 6.30
N ILE A 125 19.86 10.39 7.23
CA ILE A 125 20.24 9.34 8.20
C ILE A 125 19.05 8.96 9.09
N LEU A 126 18.29 9.94 9.59
CA LEU A 126 17.11 9.63 10.40
C LEU A 126 16.02 8.93 9.57
N ALA A 127 15.88 9.26 8.29
CA ALA A 127 14.94 8.61 7.39
C ALA A 127 15.31 7.16 7.10
N THR A 128 16.60 6.81 7.07
CA THR A 128 17.04 5.42 6.86
C THR A 128 16.84 4.53 8.09
N LEU A 129 16.75 5.12 9.29
CA LEU A 129 16.41 4.40 10.53
C LEU A 129 14.92 4.06 10.63
N ARG A 130 14.05 4.86 10.01
CA ARG A 130 12.58 4.71 10.05
C ARG A 130 11.98 4.72 8.64
N PRO A 131 12.35 3.77 7.78
CA PRO A 131 12.12 3.87 6.35
C PRO A 131 10.62 3.81 5.98
N ALA A 132 9.82 2.98 6.63
CA ALA A 132 8.38 2.89 6.36
C ALA A 132 7.66 4.21 6.68
N GLU A 133 8.01 4.85 7.78
CA GLU A 133 7.44 6.13 8.24
C GLU A 133 7.85 7.30 7.37
N ASN A 134 9.01 7.19 6.73
CA ASN A 134 9.55 8.21 5.85
C ASN A 134 9.21 8.00 4.38
N THR A 135 8.57 6.89 4.03
CA THR A 135 8.12 6.56 2.67
C THR A 135 6.67 6.94 2.48
N ASN A 136 6.42 7.78 1.46
CA ASN A 136 5.08 8.17 1.03
C ASN A 136 4.93 7.95 -0.49
N VAL A 137 3.74 8.21 -1.03
CA VAL A 137 3.45 8.07 -2.47
C VAL A 137 4.46 8.83 -3.33
N LYS A 138 4.84 10.06 -2.95
CA LYS A 138 5.84 10.86 -3.67
C LYS A 138 7.24 10.25 -3.62
N THR A 139 7.59 9.56 -2.53
CA THR A 139 8.85 8.81 -2.45
C THR A 139 8.86 7.70 -3.49
N PHE A 140 7.77 6.94 -3.62
CA PHE A 140 7.66 5.90 -4.64
C PHE A 140 7.65 6.48 -6.07
N ALA A 141 6.96 7.60 -6.28
CA ALA A 141 6.83 8.22 -7.60
C ALA A 141 8.08 8.98 -8.09
N ASP A 142 9.03 9.29 -7.21
CA ASP A 142 10.23 10.05 -7.55
C ASP A 142 11.10 9.30 -8.57
N GLU A 143 11.63 10.05 -9.54
CA GLU A 143 12.46 9.52 -10.65
C GLU A 143 13.77 8.87 -10.19
N LYS A 144 14.20 9.13 -8.94
CA LYS A 144 15.37 8.46 -8.34
C LYS A 144 15.05 7.06 -7.81
N ASN A 145 13.78 6.77 -7.58
CA ASN A 145 13.33 5.49 -7.03
C ASN A 145 12.63 4.63 -8.08
N SER A 146 12.03 5.27 -9.09
CA SER A 146 11.20 4.61 -10.09
C SER A 146 11.38 5.19 -11.49
N ASN A 147 10.97 4.40 -12.49
CA ASN A 147 10.82 4.83 -13.88
C ASN A 147 9.38 4.58 -14.35
N ASP A 148 8.92 5.34 -15.34
CA ASP A 148 7.62 5.12 -15.98
C ASP A 148 7.64 3.83 -16.82
N ILE A 149 6.46 3.21 -16.95
CA ILE A 149 6.24 1.93 -17.62
C ILE A 149 5.05 2.06 -18.58
N THR A 150 5.18 1.46 -19.77
CA THR A 150 4.10 1.38 -20.75
C THR A 150 3.13 0.24 -20.41
N LEU A 151 1.88 0.29 -20.90
CA LEU A 151 0.87 -0.73 -20.60
C LEU A 151 1.32 -2.16 -20.96
N SER A 152 2.02 -2.31 -22.08
CA SER A 152 2.54 -3.60 -22.56
C SER A 152 3.64 -4.20 -21.68
N GLU A 153 4.27 -3.38 -20.84
CA GLU A 153 5.41 -3.78 -20.02
C GLU A 153 5.00 -4.04 -18.56
N ILE A 154 3.73 -3.80 -18.20
CA ILE A 154 3.24 -3.95 -16.83
C ILE A 154 3.49 -5.37 -16.32
N GLN A 155 3.99 -5.47 -15.10
CA GLN A 155 4.23 -6.72 -14.41
C GLN A 155 3.84 -6.63 -12.92
N PRO A 156 3.69 -7.77 -12.23
CA PRO A 156 3.50 -7.77 -10.79
C PRO A 156 4.64 -7.04 -10.07
N GLY A 157 4.28 -6.19 -9.12
CA GLY A 157 5.23 -5.33 -8.40
C GLY A 157 5.35 -3.91 -8.95
N ASP A 158 4.77 -3.62 -10.12
CA ASP A 158 4.60 -2.25 -10.60
C ASP A 158 3.53 -1.52 -9.77
N ILE A 159 3.65 -0.20 -9.70
CA ILE A 159 2.77 0.65 -8.93
C ILE A 159 2.03 1.63 -9.84
N ILE A 160 0.78 1.95 -9.49
CA ILE A 160 0.04 3.06 -10.09
C ILE A 160 -0.02 4.17 -9.05
N THR A 161 0.58 5.32 -9.34
CA THR A 161 0.62 6.45 -8.42
C THR A 161 -0.33 7.55 -8.87
N PHE A 162 -1.12 8.08 -7.95
CA PHE A 162 -1.95 9.27 -8.13
C PHE A 162 -1.33 10.43 -7.35
N ILE A 163 -0.87 11.47 -8.03
CA ILE A 163 -0.25 12.64 -7.41
C ILE A 163 -1.16 13.85 -7.59
N GLY A 164 -1.57 14.44 -6.45
CA GLY A 164 -2.52 15.54 -6.41
C GLY A 164 -3.93 15.19 -6.86
N SER A 165 -4.89 16.02 -6.47
CA SER A 165 -6.28 15.91 -6.90
C SER A 165 -6.85 17.25 -7.31
N LYS A 166 -7.84 17.21 -8.21
CA LYS A 166 -8.68 18.36 -8.57
C LYS A 166 -9.70 18.71 -7.46
N LYS A 167 -10.01 17.75 -6.57
CA LYS A 167 -10.92 17.96 -5.44
C LYS A 167 -10.14 18.20 -4.15
N VAL A 168 -10.60 19.15 -3.33
CA VAL A 168 -10.02 19.43 -2.02
C VAL A 168 -10.16 18.19 -1.13
N GLY A 169 -9.06 17.77 -0.52
CA GLY A 169 -9.05 16.70 0.49
C GLY A 169 -8.78 15.29 -0.03
N ASN A 170 -8.60 15.09 -1.34
CA ASN A 170 -8.18 13.80 -1.89
C ASN A 170 -6.63 13.75 -1.98
N PRO A 171 -5.96 12.99 -1.08
CA PRO A 171 -4.50 12.97 -0.99
C PRO A 171 -3.88 12.17 -2.15
N ASP A 172 -2.56 12.31 -2.33
CA ASP A 172 -1.79 11.36 -3.15
C ASP A 172 -2.11 9.91 -2.73
N HIS A 173 -2.29 9.03 -3.70
CA HIS A 173 -2.68 7.62 -3.51
C HIS A 173 -1.83 6.68 -4.36
N ILE A 174 -1.80 5.39 -4.02
CA ILE A 174 -0.99 4.39 -4.69
C ILE A 174 -1.65 3.01 -4.69
N LEU A 175 -1.51 2.28 -5.81
CA LEU A 175 -1.92 0.89 -5.97
C LEU A 175 -0.69 0.05 -6.33
N LEU A 176 -0.74 -1.24 -6.01
CA LEU A 176 0.26 -2.24 -6.40
C LEU A 176 -0.38 -3.27 -7.33
N ILE A 177 0.25 -3.54 -8.47
CA ILE A 177 -0.13 -4.64 -9.36
C ILE A 177 0.29 -5.96 -8.71
N GLU A 178 -0.68 -6.79 -8.35
CA GLU A 178 -0.49 -8.10 -7.70
C GLU A 178 -0.35 -9.22 -8.73
N SER A 179 -1.11 -9.14 -9.82
CA SER A 179 -1.01 -10.10 -10.92
C SER A 179 -1.35 -9.50 -12.28
N VAL A 180 -0.79 -10.12 -13.31
CA VAL A 180 -1.09 -9.83 -14.71
C VAL A 180 -1.50 -11.13 -15.38
N ASP A 181 -2.71 -11.17 -15.90
CA ASP A 181 -3.28 -12.30 -16.63
C ASP A 181 -3.87 -11.81 -17.96
N ASP A 182 -3.08 -11.93 -19.02
CA ASP A 182 -3.35 -11.40 -20.35
C ASP A 182 -3.72 -9.90 -20.33
N THR A 183 -5.00 -9.55 -20.46
CA THR A 183 -5.49 -8.16 -20.42
C THR A 183 -5.95 -7.72 -19.03
N ILE A 184 -5.95 -8.61 -18.03
CA ILE A 184 -6.44 -8.32 -16.68
C ILE A 184 -5.27 -8.04 -15.75
N LEU A 185 -5.28 -6.84 -15.16
CA LEU A 185 -4.37 -6.43 -14.10
C LEU A 185 -5.13 -6.46 -12.77
N SER A 186 -4.75 -7.34 -11.86
CA SER A 186 -5.27 -7.31 -10.49
C SER A 186 -4.37 -6.44 -9.62
N TYR A 187 -4.98 -5.58 -8.81
CA TYR A 187 -4.26 -4.66 -7.93
C TYR A 187 -4.78 -4.71 -6.50
N VAL A 188 -3.94 -4.25 -5.57
CA VAL A 188 -4.28 -4.07 -4.15
C VAL A 188 -3.98 -2.64 -3.70
N HIS A 189 -4.80 -2.11 -2.79
CA HIS A 189 -4.58 -0.81 -2.16
C HIS A 189 -5.28 -0.69 -0.80
N ALA A 190 -5.02 0.39 -0.08
CA ALA A 190 -5.78 0.79 1.11
C ALA A 190 -6.32 2.21 0.92
N TYR A 191 -7.64 2.39 1.03
CA TYR A 191 -8.28 3.70 0.87
C TYR A 191 -9.66 3.73 1.56
N THR A 192 -10.19 4.92 1.80
CA THR A 192 -11.56 5.14 2.28
C THR A 192 -12.36 5.85 1.20
N PHE A 193 -13.38 5.17 0.66
CA PHE A 193 -14.34 5.81 -0.22
C PHE A 193 -15.53 6.39 0.56
N PRO A 194 -16.26 7.37 0.00
CA PRO A 194 -17.47 7.88 0.64
C PRO A 194 -18.52 6.80 0.95
N SER A 195 -18.65 5.78 0.09
CA SER A 195 -19.62 4.70 0.31
C SER A 195 -19.26 3.77 1.48
N ASP A 196 -17.98 3.72 1.88
CA ASP A 196 -17.48 2.87 2.96
C ASP A 196 -18.00 3.28 4.34
N GLY A 197 -18.52 4.51 4.46
CA GLY A 197 -18.89 5.10 5.73
C GLY A 197 -17.71 5.14 6.71
N THR A 198 -18.01 5.08 8.00
CA THR A 198 -16.99 5.20 9.07
C THR A 198 -16.16 3.93 9.24
N TYR A 199 -16.75 2.75 9.05
CA TYR A 199 -16.13 1.48 9.46
C TYR A 199 -15.87 0.50 8.31
N GLY A 200 -16.41 0.74 7.11
CA GLY A 200 -16.32 -0.17 5.96
C GLY A 200 -15.04 -0.06 5.12
N HIS A 201 -14.11 0.82 5.48
CA HIS A 201 -12.91 1.09 4.69
C HIS A 201 -11.71 0.22 5.06
N GLY A 202 -10.73 0.06 4.17
CA GLY A 202 -9.60 -0.84 4.43
C GLY A 202 -8.75 -1.21 3.24
N VAL A 203 -8.05 -2.33 3.37
CA VAL A 203 -7.34 -2.99 2.27
C VAL A 203 -8.35 -3.66 1.33
N LYS A 204 -8.22 -3.38 0.04
CA LYS A 204 -9.12 -3.85 -1.02
C LYS A 204 -8.33 -4.26 -2.25
N ARG A 205 -8.94 -5.16 -3.04
CA ARG A 205 -8.50 -5.54 -4.37
C ARG A 205 -9.46 -5.02 -5.42
N GLY A 206 -8.95 -4.85 -6.63
CA GLY A 206 -9.74 -4.60 -7.83
C GLY A 206 -9.00 -5.06 -9.07
N ASN A 207 -9.64 -4.89 -10.22
CA ASN A 207 -9.10 -5.26 -11.52
C ASN A 207 -9.20 -4.11 -12.53
N ILE A 208 -8.24 -4.10 -13.44
CA ILE A 208 -8.21 -3.23 -14.61
C ILE A 208 -8.14 -4.16 -15.83
N GLU A 209 -9.11 -4.07 -16.72
CA GLU A 209 -9.03 -4.70 -18.03
C GLU A 209 -8.44 -3.71 -19.04
N ILE A 210 -7.33 -4.11 -19.66
CA ILE A 210 -6.72 -3.42 -20.79
C ILE A 210 -7.57 -3.65 -22.03
N THR A 211 -8.31 -2.63 -22.42
CA THR A 211 -9.19 -2.62 -23.60
C THR A 211 -8.46 -2.16 -24.87
N ASP A 212 -7.49 -1.25 -24.72
CA ASP A 212 -6.61 -0.80 -25.80
C ASP A 212 -5.22 -0.45 -25.24
N ALA A 213 -4.19 -1.17 -25.69
CA ALA A 213 -2.80 -0.98 -25.25
C ALA A 213 -2.21 0.39 -25.65
N LYS A 214 -2.84 1.12 -26.58
CA LYS A 214 -2.41 2.46 -26.99
C LYS A 214 -2.97 3.58 -26.11
N MET A 215 -4.01 3.30 -25.32
CA MET A 215 -4.62 4.26 -24.41
C MET A 215 -3.83 4.36 -23.10
N GLN A 216 -4.12 5.37 -22.27
CA GLN A 216 -3.50 5.48 -20.95
C GLN A 216 -4.20 4.56 -19.94
N ILE A 217 -3.54 4.23 -18.83
CA ILE A 217 -4.12 3.35 -17.78
C ILE A 217 -5.45 3.89 -17.20
N LYS A 218 -5.64 5.22 -17.19
CA LYS A 218 -6.86 5.88 -16.68
C LYS A 218 -8.07 5.66 -17.57
N ASP A 219 -7.82 5.36 -18.85
CA ASP A 219 -8.85 5.22 -19.87
C ASP A 219 -9.22 3.74 -20.09
N GLN A 220 -8.61 2.82 -19.34
CA GLN A 220 -8.93 1.40 -19.33
C GLN A 220 -10.19 1.11 -18.52
N ARG A 221 -10.69 -0.12 -18.58
CA ARG A 221 -11.89 -0.51 -17.82
C ARG A 221 -11.51 -0.93 -16.40
N TRP A 222 -11.94 -0.18 -15.41
CA TRP A 222 -11.80 -0.54 -13.99
C TRP A 222 -13.10 -1.17 -13.49
N ASP A 223 -13.00 -2.22 -12.68
CA ASP A 223 -14.17 -2.91 -12.12
C ASP A 223 -14.74 -2.24 -10.86
N ASP A 224 -13.97 -1.34 -10.23
CA ASP A 224 -14.38 -0.51 -9.10
C ASP A 224 -14.82 0.89 -9.57
N ALA A 225 -16.13 1.17 -9.45
CA ALA A 225 -16.73 2.43 -9.84
C ALA A 225 -16.25 3.64 -9.00
N GLU A 226 -15.91 3.43 -7.73
CA GLU A 226 -15.40 4.49 -6.86
C GLU A 226 -13.93 4.79 -7.16
N MET A 227 -13.13 3.75 -7.40
CA MET A 227 -11.76 3.92 -7.90
C MET A 227 -11.74 4.63 -9.26
N CYS A 228 -12.68 4.31 -10.16
CA CYS A 228 -12.90 5.06 -11.40
C CYS A 228 -13.04 6.58 -11.15
N SER A 229 -13.79 6.99 -10.12
CA SER A 229 -13.92 8.41 -9.77
C SER A 229 -12.59 8.99 -9.31
N VAL A 230 -11.83 8.26 -8.50
CA VAL A 230 -10.49 8.69 -8.03
C VAL A 230 -9.54 8.88 -9.21
N VAL A 231 -9.53 7.93 -10.15
CA VAL A 231 -8.72 7.96 -11.37
C VAL A 231 -9.02 9.20 -12.21
N ARG A 232 -10.31 9.55 -12.40
CA ARG A 232 -10.72 10.74 -13.19
C ARG A 232 -10.35 12.08 -12.51
N ASP A 233 -10.35 12.09 -11.17
CA ASP A 233 -10.08 13.29 -10.37
C ASP A 233 -8.58 13.54 -10.13
N ALA A 234 -7.72 12.56 -10.39
CA ALA A 234 -6.28 12.68 -10.24
C ALA A 234 -5.70 13.76 -11.18
N LYS A 235 -4.76 14.55 -10.68
CA LYS A 235 -4.04 15.53 -11.51
C LYS A 235 -3.00 14.84 -12.37
N GLU A 236 -2.22 13.97 -11.74
CA GLU A 236 -1.19 13.16 -12.38
C GLU A 236 -1.40 11.71 -11.98
N MET A 237 -1.30 10.82 -12.97
CA MET A 237 -1.38 9.39 -12.73
C MET A 237 -0.43 8.68 -13.68
N ASN A 238 0.47 7.88 -13.10
CA ASN A 238 1.55 7.22 -13.81
C ASN A 238 1.65 5.76 -13.35
N VAL A 239 1.98 4.88 -14.29
CA VAL A 239 2.41 3.51 -13.98
C VAL A 239 3.92 3.52 -13.87
N LYS A 240 4.44 3.07 -12.73
CA LYS A 240 5.85 3.17 -12.37
C LYS A 240 6.39 1.84 -11.87
N ARG A 241 7.68 1.60 -12.13
CA ARG A 241 8.44 0.46 -11.61
C ARG A 241 9.59 0.96 -10.78
N LEU A 242 9.79 0.37 -9.60
CA LEU A 242 10.96 0.65 -8.79
C LEU A 242 12.22 0.09 -9.45
N TYR A 243 13.32 0.85 -9.41
CA TYR A 243 14.59 0.35 -9.97
C TYR A 243 15.05 -0.95 -9.31
N SER A 244 14.75 -1.15 -8.03
CA SER A 244 14.99 -2.40 -7.31
C SER A 244 14.32 -3.61 -7.96
N MET A 245 13.16 -3.43 -8.59
CA MET A 245 12.43 -4.46 -9.31
C MET A 245 13.02 -4.70 -10.71
N SER A 246 13.52 -3.65 -11.36
CA SER A 246 14.16 -3.72 -12.69
C SER A 246 15.52 -4.42 -12.66
N TYR A 247 16.30 -4.28 -11.58
CA TYR A 247 17.62 -4.92 -11.43
C TYR A 247 17.57 -6.45 -11.46
N VAL A 248 16.46 -7.04 -11.01
CA VAL A 248 16.27 -8.50 -10.92
C VAL A 248 15.96 -9.10 -12.28
N SER A 249 15.11 -8.42 -13.08
CA SER A 249 14.68 -8.91 -14.39
C SER A 249 15.85 -9.13 -15.36
N LYS A 250 16.88 -8.27 -15.31
CA LYS A 250 18.09 -8.41 -16.14
C LYS A 250 18.95 -9.63 -15.79
N LYS A 251 18.99 -10.04 -14.52
CA LYS A 251 19.78 -11.21 -14.07
C LYS A 251 19.13 -12.54 -14.44
N ASN A 252 17.80 -12.58 -14.49
CA ASN A 252 17.06 -13.80 -14.83
C ASN A 252 16.99 -14.05 -16.35
N ASN A 253 17.22 -13.03 -17.19
CA ASN A 253 17.30 -13.17 -18.65
C ASN A 253 18.70 -13.53 -19.16
N THR A 254 19.66 -13.80 -18.28
CA THR A 254 21.04 -14.20 -18.61
C THR A 254 21.37 -15.62 -18.15
N GLN A 255 20.36 -16.41 -17.78
CA GLN A 255 20.47 -17.85 -17.51
C GLN A 255 19.67 -18.67 -18.51
#